data_AF-A0A958CM17-F1
#
_entry.id   AF-A0A958CM17-F1
#
_cell.length_a   1.000
_cell.length_b   1.000
_cell.length_c   1.000
_cell.angle_alpha   90.00
_cell.angle_beta   90.00
_cell.angle_gamma   90.00
#
_symmetry.space_group_name_H-M   'P 1'
#
loop_
_entity.id
_entity.type
_entity.pdbx_description
1 polymer ?
#
loop_
_entity_poly.entity_id
_entity_poly.type
_entity_poly.pdbx_seq_one_letter_code
_entity_poly.pdbx_strand_id
1 'polypeptide(L)' 'GNPTGVTVTEGLDEASAHFAALEAAGISIDDVTDELLAQGVAAFSTSFDKLMTTIAEKKAALTTA' A
#
# COMPACT_ATOMS: atom_id res chain seq x y z
N GLY A 1 5.89 13.60 12.81
CA GLY A 1 6.77 12.60 13.43
C GLY A 1 8.17 13.17 13.47
N ASN A 2 8.79 13.20 14.64
CA ASN A 2 10.18 13.59 14.81
C ASN A 2 10.94 12.36 15.32
N PRO A 3 11.42 11.47 14.43
CA PRO A 3 12.12 10.26 14.88
C PRO A 3 13.41 10.67 15.59
N THR A 4 13.56 10.26 16.85
CA THR A 4 14.77 10.48 17.64
C THR A 4 15.60 9.21 17.62
N GLY A 5 16.80 9.26 17.02
CA GLY A 5 17.74 8.15 17.01
C GLY A 5 17.56 7.15 15.84
N VAL A 6 18.43 6.15 15.80
CA VAL A 6 18.41 5.07 14.79
C VAL A 6 17.68 3.87 15.37
N THR A 7 16.35 3.84 15.21
CA THR A 7 15.50 2.80 15.82
C THR A 7 15.25 1.59 14.92
N VAL A 8 15.65 1.64 13.64
CA VAL A 8 15.37 0.56 12.67
C VAL A 8 16.03 -0.78 13.05
N THR A 9 17.10 -0.75 13.83
CA THR A 9 17.81 -1.93 14.32
C THR A 9 17.41 -2.33 15.75
N GLU A 10 16.51 -1.60 16.39
CA GLU A 10 16.05 -1.91 17.74
C GLU A 10 14.95 -2.98 17.71
N GLY A 11 14.96 -3.92 18.68
CA GLY A 11 13.87 -4.88 18.86
C GLY A 11 13.77 -5.98 17.79
N LEU A 12 14.84 -6.31 17.06
CA LEU A 12 14.80 -7.31 15.97
C LEU A 12 14.35 -8.71 16.42
N ASP A 13 14.79 -9.15 17.61
CA ASP A 13 14.37 -10.44 18.18
C ASP A 13 12.87 -10.45 18.51
N GLU A 14 12.37 -9.35 19.07
CA GLU A 14 10.95 -9.18 19.38
C GLU A 14 10.11 -9.15 18.10
N ALA A 15 10.56 -8.40 17.08
CA ALA A 15 9.92 -8.36 15.77
C ALA A 15 9.82 -9.77 15.15
N SER A 16 10.91 -10.55 15.23
CA SER A 16 10.92 -11.93 14.73
C SER A 16 9.96 -12.84 15.51
N ALA A 17 9.86 -12.66 16.83
CA ALA A 17 8.91 -13.39 17.67
C ALA A 17 7.45 -13.06 17.32
N HIS A 18 7.14 -11.81 16.99
CA HIS A 18 5.80 -11.41 16.53
C HIS A 18 5.42 -12.10 15.22
N PHE A 19 6.35 -12.18 14.26
CA PHE A 19 6.13 -12.92 13.01
C PHE A 19 5.88 -14.41 13.24
N ALA A 20 6.64 -15.04 14.13
CA ALA A 20 6.40 -16.44 14.49
C ALA A 20 5.05 -16.65 15.20
N ALA A 21 4.62 -15.69 16.03
CA ALA A 21 3.32 -15.74 16.71
C ALA A 21 2.14 -15.61 15.74
N LEU A 22 2.27 -14.80 14.68
CA LEU A 22 1.28 -14.70 13.61
C LEU A 22 1.13 -16.05 12.88
N GLU A 23 2.25 -16.66 12.49
CA GLU A 23 2.24 -17.98 11.85
C GLU A 23 1.63 -19.06 12.77
N ALA A 24 1.98 -19.06 14.05
CA ALA A 24 1.42 -19.98 15.05
C ALA A 24 -0.09 -19.79 15.27
N ALA A 25 -0.60 -18.58 15.02
CA ALA A 25 -2.03 -18.27 15.03
C ALA A 25 -2.73 -18.63 13.71
N GLY A 26 -2.01 -19.17 12.73
CA GLY A 26 -2.50 -19.54 11.40
C GLY A 26 -2.60 -18.37 10.42
N ILE A 27 -1.89 -17.27 10.68
CA ILE A 27 -1.85 -16.10 9.80
C ILE A 27 -0.59 -16.20 8.92
N SER A 28 -0.80 -16.54 7.64
CA SER A 28 0.26 -16.52 6.62
C SER A 28 0.60 -15.08 6.25
N ILE A 29 1.83 -14.66 6.50
CA ILE A 29 2.32 -13.34 6.07
C ILE A 29 2.40 -13.24 4.56
N ASP A 30 2.76 -14.33 3.88
CA ASP A 30 2.81 -14.37 2.42
C ASP A 30 1.44 -14.05 1.83
N ASP A 31 0.38 -14.71 2.32
CA ASP A 31 -1.01 -14.49 1.87
C ASP A 31 -1.45 -13.04 2.12
N VAL A 32 -1.14 -12.49 3.31
CA VAL A 32 -1.44 -11.10 3.64
C VAL A 32 -0.71 -10.15 2.71
N THR A 33 0.57 -10.40 2.41
CA THR A 33 1.35 -9.54 1.53
C THR A 33 0.90 -9.62 0.08
N ASP A 34 0.46 -10.79 -0.39
CA ASP A 34 -0.13 -10.98 -1.72
C ASP A 34 -1.46 -10.23 -1.85
N GLU A 35 -2.32 -10.30 -0.83
CA GLU A 35 -3.57 -9.55 -0.80
C GLU A 35 -3.30 -8.03 -0.83
N LEU A 36 -2.40 -7.54 0.02
CA LEU A 36 -2.04 -6.12 0.07
C LEU A 36 -1.43 -5.64 -1.25
N LEU A 37 -0.62 -6.46 -1.92
CA LEU A 37 -0.07 -6.15 -3.22
C LEU A 37 -1.17 -6.00 -4.28
N ALA A 38 -2.08 -6.98 -4.36
CA ALA A 38 -3.19 -6.96 -5.31
C ALA A 38 -4.10 -5.74 -5.08
N GLN A 39 -4.45 -5.45 -3.83
CA GLN A 39 -5.25 -4.29 -3.45
C GLN A 39 -4.53 -2.97 -3.78
N GLY A 40 -3.22 -2.89 -3.52
CA GLY A 40 -2.39 -1.73 -3.82
C GLY A 40 -2.36 -1.41 -5.32
N VAL A 41 -2.15 -2.41 -6.16
CA VAL A 41 -2.17 -2.26 -7.63
C VAL A 41 -3.55 -1.81 -8.12
N ALA A 42 -4.62 -2.42 -7.60
CA ALA A 42 -6.00 -2.05 -7.96
C ALA A 42 -6.34 -0.60 -7.57
N ALA A 43 -5.94 -0.18 -6.36
CA ALA A 43 -6.16 1.18 -5.88
C ALA A 43 -5.38 2.23 -6.71
N PHE A 44 -4.15 1.89 -7.09
CA PHE A 44 -3.34 2.72 -7.97
C PHE A 44 -3.97 2.85 -9.36
N SER A 45 -4.36 1.73 -9.98
CA SER A 45 -5.04 1.73 -11.30
C SER A 45 -6.32 2.57 -11.26
N THR A 46 -7.15 2.39 -10.24
CA THR A 46 -8.40 3.16 -10.07
C THR A 46 -8.13 4.66 -10.01
N SER A 47 -7.09 5.06 -9.26
CA SER A 47 -6.71 6.47 -9.13
C SER A 47 -6.19 7.03 -10.47
N PHE A 48 -5.46 6.22 -11.23
CA PHE A 48 -4.97 6.58 -12.56
C PHE A 48 -6.11 6.75 -13.58
N ASP A 49 -7.06 5.81 -13.61
CA ASP A 49 -8.22 5.87 -14.52
C ASP A 49 -9.08 7.10 -14.23
N LYS A 50 -9.27 7.42 -12.95
CA LYS A 50 -9.95 8.64 -12.51
C LYS A 50 -9.22 9.89 -13.01
N LEU A 51 -7.89 9.93 -12.89
CA LEU A 51 -7.09 11.04 -13.38
C LEU A 51 -7.25 11.21 -14.91
N MET A 52 -7.17 10.12 -15.67
CA MET A 52 -7.33 10.15 -17.13
C MET A 52 -8.73 10.61 -17.55
N THR A 53 -9.76 10.15 -16.85
CA THR A 53 -11.15 10.58 -17.07
C THR A 53 -11.29 12.08 -16.88
N THR A 54 -10.80 12.62 -15.76
CA THR A 54 -10.83 14.06 -15.48
C THR A 54 -10.06 14.87 -16.53
N ILE A 55 -8.93 14.37 -17.02
CA ILE A 55 -8.18 15.03 -18.09
C ILE A 55 -9.00 15.05 -19.39
N ALA A 56 -9.64 13.94 -19.75
CA ALA A 56 -10.46 13.84 -20.96
C ALA A 56 -11.67 14.78 -20.91
N GLU A 57 -12.35 14.88 -19.77
CA GLU A 57 -13.45 15.82 -19.53
C GLU A 57 -13.00 17.27 -19.71
N LYS A 58 -11.86 17.64 -19.10
CA LYS A 58 -11.29 18.99 -19.25
C LYS A 58 -10.93 19.30 -20.70
N LYS A 59 -10.32 18.35 -21.40
CA LYS A 59 -9.99 18.50 -22.82
C LYS A 59 -11.25 18.73 -23.67
N ALA A 60 -12.30 17.93 -23.46
CA ALA A 60 -13.55 18.07 -24.19
C ALA A 60 -14.18 19.45 -23.99
N ALA A 61 -14.25 19.91 -22.73
CA ALA A 61 -14.80 21.22 -22.39
C ALA A 61 -14.06 22.39 -23.07
N LEU A 62 -12.75 22.28 -23.26
CA LEU A 62 -11.95 23.29 -23.96
C LEU A 62 -12.16 23.30 -25.48
N THR A 63 -12.63 22.20 -26.08
CA THR A 63 -12.83 22.09 -27.54
C THR A 63 -14.25 22.41 -28.00
N THR A 64 -15.22 22.42 -27.08
CA THR A 64 -16.61 22.83 -27.34
C THR A 64 -16.89 24.30 -26.99
N ALA A 65 -15.87 25.05 -26.57
CA ALA A 65 -15.91 26.51 -26.37
C ALA A 65 -15.29 27.22 -27.58
#